data_AF-A0A1F7V8C9-F1
#
_entry.id   AF-A0A1F7V8C9-F1
#
_cell.length_a   1.000
_cell.length_b   1.000
_cell.length_c   1.000
_cell.angle_alpha   90.00
_cell.angle_beta   90.00
_cell.angle_gamma   90.00
#
_symmetry.space_group_name_H-M   'P 1'
#
loop_
_entity.id
_entity.type
_entity.pdbx_description
1 polymer ?
#
loop_
_entity_poly.entity_id
_entity_poly.type
_entity_poly.pdbx_seq_one_letter_code
_entity_poly.pdbx_strand_id
1 'polypeptide(L)'
;MMLLVIALLTIFTFLTWRNLETGILLLCALLPSYLIRFSIMGVPTTFLEIMALIVIGVWGVRRCITLRTGGSRPAPTQNDRILNMAIILLVIAATIGIFISPDKLAAVGVWKAFYLEPVLMFFVIRDVMGTHKGHPYEYASKIFRALGVNALLVSLFGLVQYFFSIGIPTPWDLERRITSIFDYPNALVLFLEPIIVISWFEIKKVIPVMGGVPRPRLTTLLFWITVSILATINVFLAQSEAGIAALIVTALCILVASKRTRKYALASIVIISALVFAIPTSRTYLVEKLTFQDSSEQVRLSQWKETIELLKDHSIMGVGLSGYPIALKPYHHDLQYEIFQYPHNIVLNIWVELGLLGLVAVGLLAFRLGYIAYMWAGHDPPLQIRMQHIMFCAIFFEIILHGLVDVPYFKNDLAMMVWVLIACMMVMNRGSIYEQKNQG
;
A
#
# COMPACT_ATOMS: atom_id res chain seq x y z
N MET A 1 0.52 17.45 25.00
CA MET A 1 0.69 16.77 23.69
C MET A 1 2.15 16.78 23.21
N MET A 2 2.78 17.95 23.01
CA MET A 2 4.16 18.03 22.48
C MET A 2 5.21 17.27 23.32
N LEU A 3 5.16 17.38 24.65
CA LEU A 3 6.08 16.63 25.54
C LEU A 3 5.97 15.12 25.36
N LEU A 4 4.76 14.59 25.15
CA LEU A 4 4.54 13.17 24.89
C LEU A 4 5.13 12.77 23.53
N VAL A 5 4.92 13.57 22.49
CA VAL A 5 5.51 13.35 21.16
C VAL A 5 7.04 13.30 21.26
N ILE A 6 7.65 14.26 21.93
CA ILE A 6 9.11 14.31 22.13
C ILE A 6 9.59 13.07 22.90
N ALA A 7 8.91 12.68 23.98
CA ALA A 7 9.26 11.50 24.76
C ALA A 7 9.19 10.20 23.92
N LEU A 8 8.11 10.02 23.16
CA LEU A 8 7.92 8.86 22.29
C LEU A 8 8.98 8.81 21.16
N LEU A 9 9.27 9.93 20.52
CA LEU A 9 10.32 10.01 19.49
C LEU A 9 11.72 9.78 20.07
N THR A 10 11.97 10.22 21.30
CA THR A 10 13.25 9.96 22.01
C THR A 10 13.39 8.46 22.28
N ILE A 11 12.35 7.79 22.77
CA ILE A 11 12.34 6.34 22.98
C ILE A 11 12.54 5.62 21.64
N PHE A 12 11.81 6.01 20.60
CA PHE A 12 11.94 5.43 19.27
C PHE A 12 13.35 5.61 18.70
N THR A 13 13.96 6.78 18.86
CA THR A 13 15.35 7.06 18.48
C THR A 13 16.31 6.15 19.21
N PHE A 14 16.18 6.01 20.53
CA PHE A 14 17.01 5.11 21.32
C PHE A 14 16.90 3.65 20.88
N LEU A 15 15.68 3.16 20.65
CA LEU A 15 15.45 1.79 20.18
C LEU A 15 16.03 1.56 18.78
N THR A 16 15.83 2.51 17.87
CA THR A 16 16.37 2.47 16.50
C THR A 16 17.90 2.53 16.51
N TRP A 17 18.49 3.36 17.37
CA TRP A 17 19.93 3.47 17.55
C TRP A 17 20.54 2.20 18.14
N ARG A 18 19.82 1.47 18.99
CA ARG A 18 20.26 0.16 19.49
C ARG A 18 20.13 -0.91 18.41
N ASN A 19 18.97 -1.00 17.78
CA ASN A 19 18.69 -1.96 16.74
C ASN A 19 17.84 -1.33 15.61
N LEU A 20 18.49 -1.11 14.46
CA LEU A 20 17.86 -0.51 13.29
C LEU A 20 16.68 -1.36 12.76
N GLU A 21 16.78 -2.69 12.84
CA GLU A 21 15.67 -3.59 12.48
C GLU A 21 14.45 -3.32 13.35
N THR A 22 14.64 -3.14 14.67
CA THR A 22 13.54 -2.79 15.57
C THR A 22 12.89 -1.46 15.18
N GLY A 23 13.68 -0.45 14.80
CA GLY A 23 13.16 0.83 14.29
C GLY A 23 12.28 0.67 13.04
N ILE A 24 12.73 -0.12 12.07
CA ILE A 24 11.97 -0.42 10.85
C ILE A 24 10.66 -1.15 11.17
N LEU A 25 10.71 -2.17 12.04
CA LEU A 25 9.53 -2.93 12.44
C LEU A 25 8.52 -2.06 13.20
N LEU A 26 8.98 -1.19 14.10
CA LEU A 26 8.13 -0.24 14.81
C LEU A 26 7.49 0.78 13.86
N LEU A 27 8.23 1.28 12.87
CA LEU A 27 7.67 2.15 11.83
C LEU A 27 6.56 1.45 11.05
N CYS A 28 6.76 0.20 10.62
CA CYS A 28 5.72 -0.57 9.93
C CYS A 28 4.50 -0.84 10.82
N ALA A 29 4.72 -1.05 12.12
CA ALA A 29 3.65 -1.27 13.10
C ALA A 29 2.84 0.00 13.43
N LEU A 30 3.36 1.18 13.07
CA LEU A 30 2.78 2.49 13.42
C LEU A 30 2.58 3.38 12.18
N LEU A 31 2.35 2.81 11.00
CA LEU A 31 2.14 3.59 9.77
C LEU A 31 1.06 4.69 9.91
N PRO A 32 -0.13 4.44 10.50
CA PRO A 32 -1.14 5.48 10.69
C PRO A 32 -0.74 6.63 11.63
N SER A 33 0.42 6.58 12.28
CA SER A 33 0.90 7.66 13.16
C SER A 33 1.13 8.99 12.42
N TYR A 34 1.06 9.03 11.08
CA TYR A 34 1.06 10.29 10.32
C TYR A 34 -0.13 11.21 10.70
N LEU A 35 -1.20 10.64 11.28
CA LEU A 35 -2.34 11.39 11.81
C LEU A 35 -1.96 12.28 13.01
N ILE A 36 -0.86 11.97 13.70
CA ILE A 36 -0.30 12.81 14.75
C ILE A 36 0.52 13.91 14.08
N ARG A 37 -0.14 15.05 13.81
CA ARG A 37 0.43 16.22 13.14
C ARG A 37 0.90 17.27 14.16
N PHE A 38 2.03 17.89 13.90
CA PHE A 38 2.59 18.98 14.72
C PHE A 38 3.55 19.84 13.88
N SER A 39 4.06 20.93 14.45
CA SER A 39 5.04 21.79 13.78
C SER A 39 6.36 21.84 14.53
N ILE A 40 7.47 21.85 13.79
CA ILE A 40 8.82 22.09 14.30
C ILE A 40 9.32 23.37 13.64
N MET A 41 9.61 24.41 14.43
CA MET A 41 10.10 25.71 13.94
C MET A 41 9.22 26.29 12.79
N GLY A 42 7.90 26.12 12.87
CA GLY A 42 6.96 26.61 11.86
C GLY A 42 6.76 25.69 10.65
N VAL A 43 7.50 24.58 10.53
CA VAL A 43 7.33 23.60 9.46
C VAL A 43 6.34 22.49 9.90
N PRO A 44 5.23 22.28 9.17
CA PRO A 44 4.32 21.17 9.44
C PRO A 44 4.99 19.81 9.18
N THR A 45 4.86 18.91 10.13
CA THR A 45 5.39 17.54 10.09
C THR A 45 4.40 16.56 10.71
N THR A 46 4.66 15.28 10.50
CA THR A 46 3.91 14.20 11.15
C THR A 46 4.81 13.34 12.01
N PHE A 47 4.22 12.56 12.93
CA PHE A 47 4.98 11.61 13.74
C PHE A 47 5.65 10.53 12.87
N LEU A 48 4.94 10.01 11.87
CA LEU A 48 5.48 9.04 10.92
C LEU A 48 6.68 9.59 10.14
N GLU A 49 6.59 10.84 9.68
CA GLU A 49 7.68 11.51 8.97
C GLU A 49 8.95 11.56 9.83
N ILE A 50 8.83 11.99 11.10
CA ILE A 50 10.00 12.03 11.99
C ILE A 50 10.52 10.62 12.29
N MET A 51 9.65 9.61 12.42
CA MET A 51 10.08 8.21 12.56
C MET A 51 10.89 7.75 11.33
N ALA A 52 10.42 8.05 10.11
CA ALA A 52 11.11 7.69 8.88
C ALA A 52 12.48 8.37 8.80
N LEU A 53 12.54 9.68 9.08
CA LEU A 53 13.80 10.44 9.11
C LEU A 53 14.79 9.91 10.15
N ILE A 54 14.33 9.51 11.34
CA ILE A 54 15.16 8.86 12.35
C ILE A 54 15.75 7.55 11.80
N VAL A 55 14.91 6.68 11.22
CA VAL A 55 15.37 5.39 10.66
C VAL A 55 16.40 5.62 9.54
N ILE A 56 16.11 6.52 8.61
CA ILE A 56 17.02 6.89 7.51
C ILE A 56 18.33 7.48 8.05
N GLY A 57 18.25 8.40 9.03
CA GLY A 57 19.42 9.04 9.63
C GLY A 57 20.32 8.06 10.39
N VAL A 58 19.74 7.19 11.23
CA VAL A 58 20.48 6.15 11.95
C VAL A 58 21.12 5.17 10.98
N TRP A 59 20.39 4.74 9.95
CA TRP A 59 20.95 3.91 8.88
C TRP A 59 22.14 4.59 8.19
N GLY A 60 21.99 5.86 7.79
CA GLY A 60 23.04 6.64 7.13
C GLY A 60 24.30 6.78 7.98
N VAL A 61 24.15 7.09 9.28
CA VAL A 61 25.29 7.20 10.20
C VAL A 61 26.01 5.87 10.38
N ARG A 62 25.26 4.79 10.66
CA ARG A 62 25.84 3.43 10.78
C ARG A 62 26.56 3.04 9.50
N ARG A 63 26.00 3.38 8.35
CA ARG A 63 26.58 3.10 7.04
C ARG A 63 27.90 3.82 6.83
N CYS A 64 27.95 5.11 7.13
CA CYS A 64 29.18 5.90 7.07
C CYS A 64 30.28 5.35 7.99
N ILE A 65 29.92 4.91 9.20
CA ILE A 65 30.86 4.28 10.14
C ILE A 65 31.42 2.99 9.54
N THR A 66 30.57 2.07 9.08
CA THR A 66 30.98 0.79 8.47
C THR A 66 31.92 1.00 7.27
N LEU A 67 31.62 1.97 6.40
CA LEU A 67 32.48 2.27 5.24
C LEU A 67 33.85 2.84 5.65
N ARG A 68 33.92 3.61 6.74
CA ARG A 68 35.18 4.16 7.27
C ARG A 68 36.04 3.11 7.97
N THR A 69 35.43 2.17 8.68
CA THR A 69 36.15 1.14 9.44
C THR A 69 36.54 -0.08 8.60
N GLY A 70 36.43 0.00 7.27
CA GLY A 70 36.75 -1.10 6.36
C GLY A 70 35.77 -2.28 6.43
N GLY A 71 34.59 -2.07 7.02
CA GLY A 71 33.55 -3.08 7.10
C GLY A 71 33.09 -3.53 5.72
N SER A 72 32.72 -4.82 5.62
CA SER A 72 32.31 -5.43 4.35
C SER A 72 31.22 -4.59 3.67
N ARG A 73 31.47 -4.22 2.41
CA ARG A 73 30.41 -3.69 1.55
C ARG A 73 29.33 -4.77 1.46
N PRO A 74 28.03 -4.41 1.54
CA PRO A 74 26.95 -5.36 1.30
C PRO A 74 27.16 -5.96 -0.08
N ALA A 75 26.71 -7.19 -0.24
CA ALA A 75 26.77 -7.87 -1.52
C ALA A 75 26.26 -6.92 -2.62
N PRO A 76 26.99 -6.79 -3.75
CA PRO A 76 26.65 -5.86 -4.80
C PRO A 76 25.18 -6.04 -5.15
N THR A 77 24.40 -4.98 -4.95
CA THR A 77 23.01 -5.00 -5.33
C THR A 77 22.98 -5.22 -6.84
N GLN A 78 22.47 -6.36 -7.30
CA GLN A 78 22.20 -6.58 -8.71
C GLN A 78 21.51 -5.32 -9.25
N ASN A 79 22.19 -4.64 -10.17
CA ASN A 79 21.82 -3.33 -10.65
C ASN A 79 20.59 -3.52 -11.57
N ASP A 80 19.42 -3.47 -10.97
CA ASP A 80 18.15 -3.52 -11.70
C ASP A 80 17.96 -2.17 -12.37
N ARG A 81 18.50 -2.05 -13.59
CA ARG A 81 18.52 -0.81 -14.36
C ARG A 81 17.12 -0.26 -14.59
N ILE A 82 16.14 -1.13 -14.86
CA ILE A 82 14.77 -0.72 -15.14
C ILE A 82 14.11 -0.18 -13.87
N LEU A 83 14.24 -0.90 -12.75
CA LEU A 83 13.69 -0.43 -11.47
C LEU A 83 14.35 0.89 -11.04
N ASN A 84 15.67 0.98 -11.10
CA ASN A 84 16.39 2.19 -10.72
C ASN A 84 16.00 3.37 -11.62
N MET A 85 15.85 3.14 -12.93
CA MET A 85 15.36 4.15 -13.87
C MET A 85 13.95 4.60 -13.53
N ALA A 86 13.03 3.67 -13.24
CA ALA A 86 11.67 3.99 -12.83
C ALA A 86 11.64 4.86 -11.56
N ILE A 87 12.44 4.51 -10.54
CA ILE A 87 12.56 5.28 -9.30
C ILE A 87 13.12 6.68 -9.57
N ILE A 88 14.18 6.79 -10.36
CA ILE A 88 14.80 8.08 -10.70
C ILE A 88 13.81 8.96 -11.45
N LEU A 89 13.14 8.43 -12.48
CA LEU A 89 12.14 9.17 -13.24
C LEU A 89 10.96 9.60 -12.36
N LEU A 90 10.54 8.75 -11.41
CA LEU A 90 9.47 9.08 -10.48
C LEU A 90 9.86 10.25 -9.56
N VAL A 91 11.06 10.21 -8.98
CA VAL A 91 11.55 11.29 -8.11
C VAL A 91 11.73 12.58 -8.91
N ILE A 92 12.26 12.50 -10.13
CA ILE A 92 12.37 13.67 -11.03
C ILE A 92 10.99 14.24 -11.34
N ALA A 93 10.01 13.41 -11.71
CA ALA A 93 8.65 13.86 -11.99
C ALA A 93 8.01 14.53 -10.77
N ALA A 94 8.16 13.94 -9.58
CA ALA A 94 7.66 14.52 -8.34
C ALA A 94 8.36 15.85 -8.00
N THR A 95 9.67 15.96 -8.20
CA THR A 95 10.42 17.20 -8.01
C THR A 95 9.98 18.28 -9.01
N ILE A 96 9.77 17.94 -10.28
CA ILE A 96 9.21 18.86 -11.30
C ILE A 96 7.81 19.32 -10.87
N GLY A 97 6.98 18.41 -10.34
CA GLY A 97 5.64 18.69 -9.84
C GLY A 97 5.60 19.77 -8.74
N ILE A 98 6.66 19.95 -7.95
CA ILE A 98 6.76 21.06 -6.98
C ILE A 98 6.75 22.41 -7.69
N PHE A 99 7.48 22.52 -8.80
CA PHE A 99 7.64 23.80 -9.50
C PHE A 99 6.42 24.18 -10.33
N ILE A 100 5.66 23.18 -10.79
CA ILE A 100 4.41 23.37 -11.55
C ILE A 100 3.26 23.73 -10.61
N SER A 101 3.25 23.19 -9.39
CA SER A 101 2.11 23.32 -8.49
C SER A 101 1.77 24.78 -8.16
N PRO A 102 0.47 25.15 -8.17
CA PRO A 102 0.01 26.46 -7.72
C PRO A 102 0.27 26.69 -6.22
N ASP A 103 0.34 25.63 -5.40
CA ASP A 103 0.70 25.70 -3.99
C ASP A 103 2.02 24.96 -3.73
N LYS A 104 3.12 25.71 -3.78
CA LYS A 104 4.48 25.16 -3.58
C LYS A 104 4.70 24.57 -2.20
N LEU A 105 4.05 25.11 -1.16
CA LEU A 105 4.26 24.64 0.21
C LEU A 105 3.58 23.29 0.41
N ALA A 106 2.32 23.16 -0.05
CA ALA A 106 1.62 21.88 -0.07
C ALA A 106 2.36 20.85 -0.95
N ALA A 107 2.85 21.27 -2.12
CA ALA A 107 3.60 20.43 -3.04
C ALA A 107 4.89 19.86 -2.44
N VAL A 108 5.69 20.68 -1.73
CA VAL A 108 6.88 20.20 -1.00
C VAL A 108 6.48 19.19 0.08
N GLY A 109 5.37 19.42 0.77
CA GLY A 109 4.82 18.50 1.77
C GLY A 109 4.46 17.13 1.20
N VAL A 110 3.76 17.11 0.07
CA VAL A 110 3.39 15.87 -0.66
C VAL A 110 4.64 15.19 -1.24
N TRP A 111 5.56 15.96 -1.82
CA TRP A 111 6.80 15.43 -2.38
C TRP A 111 7.61 14.63 -1.36
N LYS A 112 7.84 15.21 -0.17
CA LYS A 112 8.60 14.52 0.89
C LYS A 112 7.88 13.27 1.37
N ALA A 113 6.58 13.38 1.65
CA ALA A 113 5.80 12.34 2.31
C ALA A 113 5.47 11.14 1.40
N PHE A 114 5.18 11.39 0.11
CA PHE A 114 4.72 10.33 -0.79
C PHE A 114 5.82 9.78 -1.69
N TYR A 115 6.89 10.52 -1.92
CA TYR A 115 7.94 10.12 -2.86
C TYR A 115 9.30 10.00 -2.17
N LEU A 116 9.82 11.06 -1.58
CA LEU A 116 11.19 11.04 -1.07
C LEU A 116 11.36 10.07 0.10
N GLU A 117 10.60 10.23 1.19
CA GLU A 117 10.74 9.40 2.40
C GLU A 117 10.45 7.92 2.12
N PRO A 118 9.36 7.55 1.41
CA PRO A 118 9.10 6.15 1.07
C PRO A 118 10.17 5.52 0.16
N VAL A 119 10.67 6.25 -0.84
CA VAL A 119 11.76 5.76 -1.72
C VAL A 119 13.06 5.57 -0.94
N LEU A 120 13.40 6.50 -0.04
CA LEU A 120 14.56 6.34 0.84
C LEU A 120 14.40 5.12 1.75
N MET A 121 13.19 4.92 2.31
CA MET A 121 12.88 3.75 3.12
C MET A 121 13.00 2.44 2.33
N PHE A 122 12.64 2.43 1.04
CA PHE A 122 12.90 1.28 0.16
C PHE A 122 14.39 0.91 0.12
N PHE A 123 15.29 1.90 -0.01
CA PHE A 123 16.73 1.64 0.00
C PHE A 123 17.24 1.18 1.37
N VAL A 124 16.76 1.77 2.47
CA VAL A 124 17.10 1.36 3.84
C VAL A 124 16.72 -0.10 4.07
N ILE A 125 15.47 -0.47 3.78
CA ILE A 125 14.96 -1.83 3.98
C ILE A 125 15.73 -2.82 3.11
N ARG A 126 15.99 -2.47 1.85
CA ARG A 126 16.76 -3.30 0.92
C ARG A 126 18.18 -3.57 1.41
N ASP A 127 18.86 -2.57 1.96
CA ASP A 127 20.22 -2.73 2.52
C ASP A 127 20.21 -3.54 3.82
N VAL A 128 19.30 -3.24 4.75
CA VAL A 128 19.19 -3.95 6.04
C VAL A 128 18.80 -5.41 5.83
N MET A 129 17.84 -5.70 4.94
CA MET A 129 17.47 -7.07 4.59
C MET A 129 18.59 -7.80 3.86
N GLY A 130 19.30 -7.12 2.95
CA GLY A 130 20.40 -7.70 2.18
C GLY A 130 21.63 -8.05 3.03
N THR A 131 21.75 -7.48 4.23
CA THR A 131 22.83 -7.75 5.18
C THR A 131 22.42 -8.69 6.32
N HIS A 132 21.15 -9.09 6.36
CA HIS A 132 20.65 -10.00 7.39
C HIS A 132 21.32 -11.37 7.24
N LYS A 133 21.89 -11.91 8.34
CA LYS A 133 22.57 -13.21 8.33
C LYS A 133 21.60 -14.39 8.14
N GLY A 134 20.30 -14.19 8.38
CA GLY A 134 19.24 -15.16 8.10
C GLY A 134 18.72 -15.05 6.66
N HIS A 135 17.88 -16.00 6.25
CA HIS A 135 17.25 -15.92 4.92
C HIS A 135 16.43 -14.62 4.78
N PRO A 136 16.49 -13.90 3.64
CA PRO A 136 15.67 -12.72 3.34
C PRO A 136 14.19 -12.85 3.70
N TYR A 137 13.66 -14.07 3.63
CA TYR A 137 12.28 -14.42 3.95
C TYR A 137 11.93 -14.23 5.43
N GLU A 138 12.85 -14.49 6.36
CA GLU A 138 12.59 -14.36 7.79
C GLU A 138 12.35 -12.90 8.17
N TYR A 139 13.17 -12.00 7.61
CA TYR A 139 13.03 -10.57 7.86
C TYR A 139 11.73 -10.03 7.24
N ALA A 140 11.39 -10.46 6.02
CA ALA A 140 10.11 -10.09 5.40
C ALA A 140 8.91 -10.52 6.25
N SER A 141 8.94 -11.74 6.82
CA SER A 141 7.90 -12.20 7.74
C SER A 141 7.81 -11.36 9.03
N LYS A 142 8.92 -10.78 9.53
CA LYS A 142 8.87 -9.82 10.64
C LYS A 142 8.20 -8.51 10.23
N ILE A 143 8.51 -7.97 9.05
CA ILE A 143 7.82 -6.79 8.49
C ILE A 143 6.32 -7.06 8.35
N PHE A 144 5.96 -8.20 7.75
CA PHE A 144 4.55 -8.59 7.60
C PHE A 144 3.87 -8.67 8.96
N ARG A 145 4.50 -9.30 9.96
CA ARG A 145 3.95 -9.35 11.32
C ARG A 145 3.76 -7.95 11.92
N ALA A 146 4.68 -7.02 11.68
CA ALA A 146 4.51 -5.64 12.12
C ALA A 146 3.29 -4.96 11.46
N LEU A 147 3.11 -5.13 10.14
CA LEU A 147 1.90 -4.68 9.44
C LEU A 147 0.64 -5.38 9.97
N GLY A 148 0.70 -6.67 10.28
CA GLY A 148 -0.40 -7.43 10.87
C GLY A 148 -0.78 -6.93 12.28
N VAL A 149 0.20 -6.55 13.11
CA VAL A 149 -0.06 -5.91 14.42
C VAL A 149 -0.79 -4.58 14.22
N ASN A 150 -0.36 -3.79 13.24
CA ASN A 150 -1.01 -2.53 12.89
C ASN A 150 -2.46 -2.75 12.44
N ALA A 151 -2.69 -3.67 11.50
CA ALA A 151 -4.03 -4.05 11.06
C ALA A 151 -4.90 -4.54 12.21
N LEU A 152 -4.35 -5.29 13.16
CA LEU A 152 -5.08 -5.74 14.35
C LEU A 152 -5.54 -4.55 15.20
N LEU A 153 -4.64 -3.60 15.50
CA LEU A 153 -4.97 -2.41 16.30
C LEU A 153 -6.05 -1.56 15.62
N VAL A 154 -5.88 -1.29 14.32
CA VAL A 154 -6.85 -0.54 13.52
C VAL A 154 -8.19 -1.27 13.47
N SER A 155 -8.18 -2.58 13.26
CA SER A 155 -9.43 -3.37 13.19
C SER A 155 -10.16 -3.45 14.53
N LEU A 156 -9.43 -3.55 15.64
CA LEU A 156 -10.01 -3.53 16.98
C LEU A 156 -10.67 -2.18 17.28
N PHE A 157 -10.01 -1.07 16.92
CA PHE A 157 -10.59 0.25 17.10
C PHE A 157 -11.84 0.47 16.22
N GLY A 158 -11.83 -0.02 14.97
CA GLY A 158 -13.02 0.01 14.11
C GLY A 158 -14.18 -0.84 14.65
N LEU A 159 -13.91 -1.98 15.28
CA LEU A 159 -14.96 -2.76 15.97
C LEU A 159 -15.53 -2.03 17.18
N VAL A 160 -14.69 -1.33 17.95
CA VAL A 160 -15.15 -0.46 19.05
C VAL A 160 -16.09 0.63 18.51
N GLN A 161 -15.72 1.30 17.41
CA GLN A 161 -16.60 2.26 16.76
C GLN A 161 -17.94 1.64 16.37
N TYR A 162 -17.93 0.45 15.74
CA TYR A 162 -19.15 -0.21 15.28
C TYR A 162 -20.10 -0.60 16.42
N PHE A 163 -19.59 -1.28 17.45
CA PHE A 163 -20.40 -1.82 18.54
C PHE A 163 -20.92 -0.73 19.48
N PHE A 164 -20.12 0.28 19.76
CA PHE A 164 -20.49 1.35 20.69
C PHE A 164 -21.06 2.58 19.99
N SER A 165 -21.00 2.65 18.65
CA SER A 165 -21.41 3.82 17.85
C SER A 165 -20.76 5.11 18.33
N ILE A 166 -19.49 5.03 18.75
CA ILE A 166 -18.69 6.16 19.25
C ILE A 166 -17.56 6.46 18.29
N GLY A 167 -17.23 7.74 18.11
CA GLY A 167 -16.03 8.17 17.41
C GLY A 167 -16.04 7.94 15.89
N ILE A 168 -17.19 7.63 15.29
CA ILE A 168 -17.35 7.64 13.83
C ILE A 168 -17.52 9.11 13.40
N PRO A 169 -16.68 9.65 12.49
CA PRO A 169 -16.80 11.02 12.02
C PRO A 169 -18.07 11.24 11.19
N THR A 170 -18.65 12.44 11.25
CA THR A 170 -19.73 12.83 10.33
C THR A 170 -19.19 12.96 8.89
N PRO A 171 -19.97 12.57 7.86
CA PRO A 171 -21.35 12.05 7.90
C PRO A 171 -21.47 10.52 8.02
N TRP A 172 -20.37 9.82 8.25
CA TRP A 172 -20.31 8.34 8.21
C TRP A 172 -21.03 7.67 9.39
N ASP A 173 -21.26 8.43 10.46
CA ASP A 173 -21.99 8.01 11.65
C ASP A 173 -23.46 7.66 11.35
N LEU A 174 -24.11 8.40 10.46
CA LEU A 174 -25.49 8.17 10.04
C LEU A 174 -25.67 6.80 9.38
N GLU A 175 -24.73 6.43 8.50
CA GLU A 175 -24.71 5.15 7.78
C GLU A 175 -24.04 4.02 8.59
N ARG A 176 -23.54 4.34 9.81
CA ARG A 176 -22.73 3.46 10.67
C ARG A 176 -21.53 2.85 9.94
N ARG A 177 -20.90 3.63 9.06
CA ARG A 177 -19.70 3.24 8.31
C ARG A 177 -18.47 3.56 9.14
N ILE A 178 -17.78 2.51 9.57
CA ILE A 178 -16.60 2.70 10.41
C ILE A 178 -15.42 3.26 9.62
N THR A 179 -14.64 4.11 10.27
CA THR A 179 -13.41 4.69 9.71
C THR A 179 -12.17 4.25 10.47
N SER A 180 -12.36 3.56 11.60
CA SER A 180 -11.34 3.34 12.62
C SER A 180 -10.66 4.67 12.99
N ILE A 181 -9.34 4.73 12.90
CA ILE A 181 -8.56 5.94 13.17
C ILE A 181 -8.48 6.90 11.97
N PHE A 182 -9.04 6.53 10.82
CA PHE A 182 -8.97 7.33 9.60
C PHE A 182 -10.13 8.32 9.47
N ASP A 183 -9.97 9.30 8.59
CA ASP A 183 -10.95 10.36 8.36
C ASP A 183 -12.20 9.87 7.59
N TYR A 184 -12.08 8.80 6.79
CA TYR A 184 -13.16 8.27 5.96
C TYR A 184 -13.04 6.76 5.76
N PRO A 185 -14.16 6.04 5.48
CA PRO A 185 -14.19 4.58 5.44
C PRO A 185 -13.26 3.96 4.39
N ASN A 186 -13.12 4.59 3.21
CA ASN A 186 -12.27 4.04 2.15
C ASN A 186 -10.79 3.99 2.56
N ALA A 187 -10.30 4.96 3.35
CA ALA A 187 -8.92 4.95 3.84
C ALA A 187 -8.63 3.72 4.71
N LEU A 188 -9.59 3.31 5.54
CA LEU A 188 -9.49 2.09 6.34
C LEU A 188 -9.33 0.86 5.44
N VAL A 189 -10.16 0.77 4.40
CA VAL A 189 -10.16 -0.37 3.49
C VAL A 189 -8.88 -0.45 2.67
N LEU A 190 -8.45 0.67 2.06
CA LEU A 190 -7.19 0.78 1.31
C LEU A 190 -5.98 0.36 2.15
N PHE A 191 -6.01 0.66 3.46
CA PHE A 191 -4.94 0.28 4.38
C PHE A 191 -4.94 -1.23 4.72
N LEU A 192 -6.13 -1.81 4.94
CA LEU A 192 -6.27 -3.20 5.39
C LEU A 192 -6.09 -4.23 4.27
N GLU A 193 -6.51 -3.92 3.05
CA GLU A 193 -6.52 -4.83 1.89
C GLU A 193 -5.18 -5.55 1.63
N PRO A 194 -4.05 -4.85 1.42
CA PRO A 194 -2.75 -5.52 1.24
C PRO A 194 -2.38 -6.44 2.41
N ILE A 195 -2.77 -6.07 3.63
CA ILE A 195 -2.47 -6.84 4.84
C ILE A 195 -3.37 -8.09 4.95
N ILE A 196 -4.62 -8.01 4.47
CA ILE A 196 -5.51 -9.17 4.33
C ILE A 196 -4.89 -10.17 3.37
N VAL A 197 -4.44 -9.73 2.19
CA VAL A 197 -3.77 -10.63 1.24
C VAL A 197 -2.52 -11.26 1.87
N ILE A 198 -1.65 -10.48 2.52
CA ILE A 198 -0.48 -11.02 3.25
C ILE A 198 -0.93 -12.09 4.25
N SER A 199 -1.99 -11.85 5.02
CA SER A 199 -2.48 -12.79 6.03
C SER A 199 -2.90 -14.14 5.44
N TRP A 200 -3.53 -14.16 4.25
CA TRP A 200 -3.92 -15.41 3.59
C TRP A 200 -2.72 -16.28 3.23
N PHE A 201 -1.62 -15.67 2.78
CA PHE A 201 -0.41 -16.40 2.43
C PHE A 201 0.40 -16.82 3.66
N GLU A 202 0.45 -15.97 4.69
CA GLU A 202 1.08 -16.33 5.97
C GLU A 202 0.35 -17.49 6.66
N ILE A 203 -0.99 -17.55 6.60
CA ILE A 203 -1.77 -18.72 7.08
C ILE A 203 -1.37 -19.98 6.30
N LYS A 204 -1.31 -19.90 4.96
CA LYS A 204 -0.97 -21.06 4.12
C LYS A 204 0.46 -21.54 4.32
N LYS A 205 1.42 -20.68 4.67
CA LYS A 205 2.78 -21.10 5.06
C LYS A 205 2.78 -22.00 6.30
N VAL A 206 1.77 -21.85 7.17
CA VAL A 206 1.67 -22.59 8.44
C VAL A 206 0.91 -23.90 8.29
N ILE A 207 0.01 -24.01 7.32
CA ILE A 207 -0.73 -25.23 7.04
C ILE A 207 0.22 -26.23 6.35
N PRO A 208 0.48 -27.42 6.92
CA PRO A 208 1.49 -28.34 6.42
C PRO A 208 1.14 -28.85 5.03
N VAL A 209 1.84 -28.33 4.01
CA VAL A 209 1.92 -28.97 2.69
C VAL A 209 3.24 -29.73 2.65
N MET A 210 3.19 -30.96 3.18
CA MET A 210 4.22 -32.01 3.08
C MET A 210 5.58 -31.74 3.74
N GLY A 211 5.78 -32.43 4.88
CA GLY A 211 7.04 -33.00 5.37
C GLY A 211 8.33 -32.16 5.30
N GLY A 212 8.67 -31.45 6.39
CA GLY A 212 10.06 -31.07 6.65
C GLY A 212 10.28 -29.75 7.40
N VAL A 213 9.32 -28.83 7.37
CA VAL A 213 9.46 -27.54 8.07
C VAL A 213 8.93 -27.68 9.51
N PRO A 214 9.67 -27.26 10.55
CA PRO A 214 9.18 -27.28 11.93
C PRO A 214 7.85 -26.52 11.99
N ARG A 215 6.82 -27.16 12.59
CA ARG A 215 5.49 -26.57 12.72
C ARG A 215 5.62 -25.16 13.29
N PRO A 216 5.12 -24.12 12.61
CA PRO A 216 5.05 -22.80 13.21
C PRO A 216 4.24 -22.89 14.48
N ARG A 217 4.61 -22.08 15.48
CA ARG A 217 3.87 -22.06 16.74
C ARG A 217 2.40 -21.78 16.44
N LEU A 218 1.50 -22.53 17.07
CA LEU A 218 0.04 -22.33 16.98
C LEU A 218 -0.34 -20.84 17.14
N THR A 219 0.40 -20.10 17.96
CA THR A 219 0.26 -18.66 18.15
C THR A 219 0.41 -17.83 16.87
N THR A 220 1.28 -18.23 15.92
CA THR A 220 1.48 -17.54 14.64
C THR A 220 0.29 -17.79 13.71
N LEU A 221 -0.22 -19.03 13.67
CA LEU A 221 -1.43 -19.36 12.92
C LEU A 221 -2.63 -18.56 13.44
N LEU A 222 -2.86 -18.61 14.76
CA LEU A 222 -3.95 -17.89 15.41
C LEU A 222 -3.83 -16.39 15.18
N PHE A 223 -2.63 -15.82 15.29
CA PHE A 223 -2.40 -14.41 14.99
C PHE A 223 -2.87 -14.04 13.58
N TRP A 224 -2.44 -14.77 12.55
CA TRP A 224 -2.80 -14.43 11.17
C TRP A 224 -4.26 -14.71 10.83
N ILE A 225 -4.87 -15.75 11.42
CA ILE A 225 -6.32 -15.99 11.32
C ILE A 225 -7.08 -14.81 11.93
N THR A 226 -6.69 -14.35 13.12
CA THR A 226 -7.32 -13.20 13.76
C THR A 226 -7.16 -11.93 12.92
N VAL A 227 -5.95 -11.64 12.41
CA VAL A 227 -5.73 -10.50 11.51
C VAL A 227 -6.63 -10.60 10.29
N SER A 228 -6.65 -11.75 9.61
CA SER A 228 -7.47 -11.96 8.42
C SER A 228 -8.96 -11.74 8.70
N ILE A 229 -9.50 -12.33 9.77
CA ILE A 229 -10.92 -12.23 10.11
C ILE A 229 -11.29 -10.80 10.50
N LEU A 230 -10.57 -10.20 11.45
CA LEU A 230 -10.93 -8.88 11.97
C LEU A 230 -10.77 -7.77 10.91
N ALA A 231 -9.70 -7.83 10.10
CA ALA A 231 -9.51 -6.89 9.00
C ALA A 231 -10.59 -7.05 7.93
N THR A 232 -10.94 -8.28 7.55
CA THR A 232 -12.02 -8.53 6.57
C THR A 232 -13.36 -8.02 7.09
N ILE A 233 -13.71 -8.26 8.36
CA ILE A 233 -14.92 -7.71 8.98
C ILE A 233 -14.92 -6.18 8.88
N ASN A 234 -13.79 -5.53 9.17
CA ASN A 234 -13.70 -4.07 9.09
C ASN A 234 -13.90 -3.55 7.65
N VAL A 235 -13.40 -4.26 6.64
CA VAL A 235 -13.65 -3.90 5.22
C VAL A 235 -15.15 -3.91 4.90
N PHE A 236 -15.88 -4.92 5.37
CA PHE A 236 -17.35 -4.97 5.19
C PHE A 236 -18.09 -3.91 6.00
N LEU A 237 -17.69 -3.64 7.25
CA LEU A 237 -18.31 -2.65 8.11
C LEU A 237 -18.02 -1.20 7.67
N ALA A 238 -16.91 -0.96 6.97
CA ALA A 238 -16.61 0.32 6.34
C ALA A 238 -17.52 0.58 5.12
N GLN A 239 -18.15 -0.47 4.58
CA GLN A 239 -19.02 -0.42 3.41
C GLN A 239 -18.35 0.30 2.21
N SER A 240 -17.06 0.05 1.98
CA SER A 240 -16.38 0.51 0.75
C SER A 240 -16.63 -0.52 -0.34
N GLU A 241 -17.61 -0.26 -1.21
CA GLU A 241 -18.00 -1.17 -2.28
C GLU A 241 -16.83 -1.49 -3.24
N ALA A 242 -16.06 -0.46 -3.59
CA ALA A 242 -14.86 -0.58 -4.43
C ALA A 242 -13.84 -1.54 -3.81
N GLY A 243 -13.59 -1.39 -2.51
CA GLY A 243 -12.63 -2.24 -1.82
C GLY A 243 -13.12 -3.65 -1.57
N ILE A 244 -14.40 -3.82 -1.21
CA ILE A 244 -15.03 -5.15 -1.13
C ILE A 244 -14.94 -5.87 -2.48
N ALA A 245 -15.23 -5.17 -3.58
CA ALA A 245 -15.11 -5.72 -4.93
C ALA A 245 -13.65 -6.08 -5.27
N ALA A 246 -12.70 -5.18 -4.99
CA ALA A 246 -11.28 -5.41 -5.24
C ALA A 246 -10.74 -6.64 -4.48
N LEU A 247 -11.09 -6.78 -3.21
CA LEU A 247 -10.71 -7.90 -2.36
C LEU A 247 -11.31 -9.23 -2.86
N ILE A 248 -12.61 -9.24 -3.23
CA ILE A 248 -13.28 -10.43 -3.77
C ILE A 248 -12.66 -10.85 -5.10
N VAL A 249 -12.47 -9.92 -6.03
CA VAL A 249 -11.87 -10.21 -7.35
C VAL A 249 -10.44 -10.73 -7.17
N THR A 250 -9.65 -10.12 -6.29
CA THR A 250 -8.29 -10.59 -5.96
C THR A 250 -8.31 -12.01 -5.40
N ALA A 251 -9.20 -12.31 -4.44
CA ALA A 251 -9.38 -13.66 -3.90
C ALA A 251 -9.74 -14.68 -5.01
N LEU A 252 -10.68 -14.33 -5.88
CA LEU A 252 -11.09 -15.18 -7.01
C LEU A 252 -9.93 -15.42 -7.99
N CYS A 253 -9.17 -14.38 -8.35
CA CYS A 253 -7.99 -14.51 -9.20
C CYS A 253 -6.96 -15.47 -8.61
N ILE A 254 -6.67 -15.37 -7.31
CA ILE A 254 -5.77 -16.31 -6.61
C ILE A 254 -6.31 -17.75 -6.69
N LEU A 255 -7.61 -17.95 -6.47
CA LEU A 255 -8.22 -19.28 -6.49
C LEU A 255 -8.28 -19.88 -7.90
N VAL A 256 -8.51 -19.07 -8.94
CA VAL A 256 -8.54 -19.48 -10.35
C VAL A 256 -7.13 -19.82 -10.86
N ALA A 257 -6.10 -19.09 -10.40
CA ALA A 257 -4.72 -19.34 -10.78
C ALA A 257 -4.25 -20.75 -10.39
N SER A 258 -4.72 -21.29 -9.27
CA SER A 258 -4.37 -22.65 -8.83
C SER A 258 -5.26 -23.72 -9.48
N LYS A 259 -4.65 -24.68 -10.19
CA LYS A 259 -5.36 -25.79 -10.87
C LYS A 259 -6.29 -26.58 -9.93
N ARG A 260 -5.91 -26.73 -8.65
CA ARG A 260 -6.68 -27.48 -7.64
C ARG A 260 -7.95 -26.74 -7.20
N THR A 261 -7.87 -25.41 -7.09
CA THR A 261 -8.95 -24.55 -6.59
C THR A 261 -9.82 -23.97 -7.71
N ARG A 262 -9.31 -23.96 -8.95
CA ARG A 262 -9.98 -23.36 -10.12
C ARG A 262 -11.42 -23.82 -10.31
N LYS A 263 -11.69 -25.12 -10.24
CA LYS A 263 -13.06 -25.64 -10.41
C LYS A 263 -14.02 -25.13 -9.34
N TYR A 264 -13.56 -25.01 -8.10
CA TYR A 264 -14.37 -24.49 -7.00
C TYR A 264 -14.58 -22.99 -7.14
N ALA A 265 -13.56 -22.24 -7.57
CA ALA A 265 -13.66 -20.81 -7.84
C ALA A 265 -14.64 -20.50 -8.98
N LEU A 266 -14.56 -21.26 -10.08
CA LEU A 266 -15.50 -21.12 -11.20
C LEU A 266 -16.92 -21.51 -10.78
N ALA A 267 -17.07 -22.60 -10.01
CA ALA A 267 -18.37 -22.97 -9.46
C ALA A 267 -18.94 -21.88 -8.53
N SER A 268 -18.12 -21.30 -7.64
CA SER A 268 -18.57 -20.20 -6.78
C SER A 268 -18.97 -18.96 -7.58
N ILE A 269 -18.25 -18.61 -8.65
CA ILE A 269 -18.62 -17.50 -9.54
C ILE A 269 -19.99 -17.77 -10.17
N VAL A 270 -20.22 -18.97 -10.70
CA VAL A 270 -21.51 -19.34 -11.29
C VAL A 270 -22.63 -19.32 -10.25
N ILE A 271 -22.40 -19.87 -9.06
CA ILE A 271 -23.39 -19.89 -7.97
C ILE A 271 -23.71 -18.47 -7.50
N ILE A 272 -22.69 -17.64 -7.24
CA ILE A 272 -22.89 -16.25 -6.81
C ILE A 272 -23.63 -15.46 -7.88
N SER A 273 -23.26 -15.61 -9.15
CA SER A 273 -23.96 -14.94 -10.26
C SER A 273 -25.42 -15.37 -10.32
N ALA A 274 -25.70 -16.67 -10.22
CA ALA A 274 -27.06 -17.18 -10.20
C ALA A 274 -27.87 -16.63 -9.01
N LEU A 275 -27.28 -16.56 -7.82
CA LEU A 275 -27.91 -15.98 -6.63
C LEU A 275 -28.20 -14.47 -6.81
N VAL A 276 -27.25 -13.72 -7.37
CA VAL A 276 -27.44 -12.28 -7.64
C VAL A 276 -28.58 -12.04 -8.61
N PHE A 277 -28.71 -12.85 -9.68
CA PHE A 277 -29.82 -12.73 -10.63
C PHE A 277 -31.15 -13.28 -10.12
N ALA A 278 -31.12 -14.26 -9.21
CA ALA A 278 -32.31 -14.86 -8.60
C ALA A 278 -32.98 -13.94 -7.56
N ILE A 279 -32.20 -13.12 -6.84
CA ILE A 279 -32.71 -12.21 -5.82
C ILE A 279 -33.06 -10.85 -6.48
N PRO A 280 -34.34 -10.42 -6.52
CA PRO A 280 -34.73 -9.19 -7.20
C PRO A 280 -33.99 -7.95 -6.70
N THR A 281 -33.80 -7.80 -5.39
CA THR A 281 -33.07 -6.68 -4.79
C THR A 281 -31.62 -6.62 -5.26
N SER A 282 -30.92 -7.75 -5.24
CA SER A 282 -29.53 -7.85 -5.70
C SER A 282 -29.41 -7.56 -7.20
N ARG A 283 -30.39 -8.02 -7.99
CA ARG A 283 -30.45 -7.75 -9.42
C ARG A 283 -30.67 -6.26 -9.70
N THR A 284 -31.60 -5.61 -9.00
CA THR A 284 -31.85 -4.17 -9.15
C THR A 284 -30.61 -3.36 -8.78
N TYR A 285 -30.00 -3.68 -7.64
CA TYR A 285 -28.75 -3.05 -7.21
C TYR A 285 -27.62 -3.25 -8.23
N LEU A 286 -27.46 -4.47 -8.78
CA LEU A 286 -26.48 -4.73 -9.83
C LEU A 286 -26.77 -3.91 -11.10
N VAL A 287 -28.02 -3.82 -11.53
CA VAL A 287 -28.40 -3.03 -12.70
C VAL A 287 -28.09 -1.55 -12.48
N GLU A 288 -28.45 -0.99 -11.33
CA GLU A 288 -28.17 0.40 -10.95
C GLU A 288 -26.66 0.71 -11.02
N LYS A 289 -25.83 -0.18 -10.49
CA LYS A 289 -24.36 -0.07 -10.55
C LYS A 289 -23.81 -0.19 -11.97
N LEU A 290 -24.35 -1.10 -12.78
CA LEU A 290 -23.92 -1.29 -14.17
C LEU A 290 -24.38 -0.16 -15.10
N THR A 291 -25.49 0.52 -14.77
CA THR A 291 -26.00 1.68 -15.50
C THR A 291 -25.50 3.02 -14.96
N PHE A 292 -24.60 2.99 -13.96
CA PHE A 292 -24.02 4.18 -13.31
C PHE A 292 -25.08 5.15 -12.78
N GLN A 293 -26.16 4.61 -12.22
CA GLN A 293 -27.28 5.38 -11.70
C GLN A 293 -27.09 5.83 -10.25
N ASP A 294 -26.13 5.27 -9.52
CA ASP A 294 -25.85 5.69 -8.15
C ASP A 294 -25.11 7.04 -8.12
N SER A 295 -25.44 7.82 -7.11
CA SER A 295 -24.86 9.12 -6.77
C SER A 295 -23.33 9.10 -6.75
N SER A 296 -22.73 8.06 -6.17
CA SER A 296 -21.27 7.96 -6.03
C SER A 296 -20.54 7.73 -7.35
N GLU A 297 -21.16 7.01 -8.30
CA GLU A 297 -20.62 6.82 -9.64
C GLU A 297 -20.76 8.06 -10.50
N GLN A 298 -21.88 8.77 -10.40
CA GLN A 298 -22.11 10.02 -11.14
C GLN A 298 -21.10 11.10 -10.73
N VAL A 299 -20.79 11.21 -9.43
CA VAL A 299 -19.72 12.08 -8.93
C VAL A 299 -18.39 11.75 -9.62
N ARG A 300 -17.97 10.47 -9.61
CA ARG A 300 -16.71 10.06 -10.24
C ARG A 300 -16.68 10.34 -11.75
N LEU A 301 -17.77 10.03 -12.46
CA LEU A 301 -17.85 10.28 -13.90
C LEU A 301 -17.75 11.77 -14.22
N SER A 302 -18.42 12.61 -13.45
CA SER A 302 -18.33 14.07 -13.56
C SER A 302 -16.90 14.55 -13.32
N GLN A 303 -16.28 14.14 -12.20
CA GLN A 303 -14.89 14.46 -11.89
C GLN A 303 -13.91 14.00 -12.96
N TRP A 304 -14.04 12.79 -13.49
CA TRP A 304 -13.14 12.27 -14.52
C TRP A 304 -13.28 13.05 -15.81
N LYS A 305 -14.50 13.44 -16.19
CA LYS A 305 -14.75 14.27 -17.36
C LYS A 305 -14.07 15.63 -17.22
N GLU A 306 -14.29 16.32 -16.10
CA GLU A 306 -13.67 17.63 -15.80
C GLU A 306 -12.14 17.52 -15.71
N THR A 307 -11.62 16.43 -15.15
CA THR A 307 -10.18 16.16 -15.10
C THR A 307 -9.58 15.95 -16.47
N ILE A 308 -10.27 15.23 -17.35
CA ILE A 308 -9.82 15.03 -18.74
C ILE A 308 -9.82 16.37 -19.48
N GLU A 309 -10.81 17.23 -19.28
CA GLU A 309 -10.83 18.59 -19.83
C GLU A 309 -9.62 19.40 -19.36
N LEU A 310 -9.35 19.41 -18.05
CA LEU A 310 -8.16 20.02 -17.45
C LEU A 310 -6.85 19.50 -18.06
N LEU A 311 -6.75 18.18 -18.25
CA LEU A 311 -5.56 17.53 -18.79
C LEU A 311 -5.35 17.76 -20.28
N LYS A 312 -6.37 18.18 -21.06
CA LYS A 312 -6.16 18.63 -22.45
C LYS A 312 -5.25 19.85 -22.48
N ASP A 313 -5.43 20.77 -21.53
CA ASP A 313 -4.66 22.00 -21.42
C ASP A 313 -3.31 21.78 -20.68
N HIS A 314 -3.22 20.73 -19.86
CA HIS A 314 -2.05 20.39 -19.05
C HIS A 314 -1.44 19.01 -19.39
N SER A 315 -1.50 18.63 -20.66
CA SER A 315 -1.28 17.24 -21.10
C SER A 315 0.11 16.66 -20.82
N ILE A 316 1.17 17.48 -20.82
CA ILE A 316 2.55 17.00 -20.64
C ILE A 316 2.94 17.00 -19.16
N MET A 317 2.79 18.16 -18.53
CA MET A 317 3.34 18.44 -17.20
C MET A 317 2.36 18.13 -16.06
N GLY A 318 1.06 17.96 -16.38
CA GLY A 318 0.02 17.97 -15.36
C GLY A 318 -0.09 19.34 -14.69
N VAL A 319 -0.65 19.37 -13.49
CA VAL A 319 -0.87 20.58 -12.69
C VAL A 319 0.03 20.65 -11.45
N GLY A 320 0.91 19.66 -11.29
CA GLY A 320 1.86 19.58 -10.19
C GLY A 320 1.25 19.07 -8.88
N LEU A 321 2.13 18.84 -7.90
CA LEU A 321 1.77 18.15 -6.67
C LEU A 321 0.80 18.97 -5.81
N SER A 322 -0.29 18.36 -5.34
CA SER A 322 -1.35 19.03 -4.57
C SER A 322 -2.02 20.21 -5.33
N GLY A 323 -1.85 20.30 -6.64
CA GLY A 323 -2.38 21.38 -7.46
C GLY A 323 -3.82 21.19 -7.92
N TYR A 324 -4.33 19.95 -7.88
CA TYR A 324 -5.60 19.56 -8.50
C TYR A 324 -6.81 20.42 -8.09
N PRO A 325 -7.09 20.67 -6.79
CA PRO A 325 -8.29 21.42 -6.42
C PRO A 325 -8.29 22.87 -6.91
N ILE A 326 -7.11 23.47 -7.06
CA ILE A 326 -6.96 24.85 -7.56
C ILE A 326 -7.11 24.85 -9.09
N ALA A 327 -6.45 23.89 -9.76
CA ALA A 327 -6.42 23.82 -11.21
C ALA A 327 -7.75 23.37 -11.82
N LEU A 328 -8.55 22.57 -11.12
CA LEU A 328 -9.85 22.09 -11.60
C LEU A 328 -10.93 23.18 -11.61
N LYS A 329 -10.82 24.21 -10.74
CA LYS A 329 -11.86 25.25 -10.58
C LYS A 329 -12.43 25.83 -11.89
N PRO A 330 -11.60 26.16 -12.91
CA PRO A 330 -12.12 26.70 -14.17
C PRO A 330 -12.89 25.68 -15.04
N TYR A 331 -12.66 24.38 -14.82
CA TYR A 331 -13.28 23.27 -15.55
C TYR A 331 -14.46 22.65 -14.78
N HIS A 332 -14.69 23.11 -13.55
CA HIS A 332 -15.72 22.58 -12.68
C HIS A 332 -17.08 23.16 -13.08
N HIS A 333 -17.90 22.33 -13.71
CA HIS A 333 -19.21 22.69 -14.23
C HIS A 333 -20.34 22.12 -13.37
N ASP A 334 -20.08 21.04 -12.63
CA ASP A 334 -21.08 20.34 -11.86
C ASP A 334 -21.13 20.80 -10.40
N LEU A 335 -21.60 22.05 -10.20
CA LEU A 335 -21.53 22.79 -8.92
C LEU A 335 -22.28 22.15 -7.74
N GLN A 336 -23.04 21.09 -7.98
CA GLN A 336 -23.67 20.29 -6.93
C GLN A 336 -22.67 19.38 -6.20
N TYR A 337 -21.51 19.11 -6.80
CA TYR A 337 -20.45 18.27 -6.24
C TYR A 337 -19.28 19.13 -5.76
N GLU A 338 -18.64 18.73 -4.66
CA GLU A 338 -17.45 19.42 -4.18
C GLU A 338 -16.21 19.07 -5.01
N ILE A 339 -15.23 19.97 -5.01
CA ILE A 339 -13.92 19.69 -5.61
C ILE A 339 -13.08 18.92 -4.58
N PHE A 340 -12.93 17.62 -4.83
CA PHE A 340 -12.09 16.75 -4.01
C PHE A 340 -10.58 16.99 -4.23
N GLN A 341 -9.76 16.47 -3.31
CA GLN A 341 -8.30 16.55 -3.42
C GLN A 341 -7.73 15.86 -4.66
N TYR A 342 -8.43 14.83 -5.17
CA TYR A 342 -7.98 13.99 -6.27
C TYR A 342 -9.15 13.54 -7.16
N PRO A 343 -8.88 13.13 -8.42
CA PRO A 343 -9.90 12.59 -9.31
C PRO A 343 -10.33 11.14 -8.97
N HIS A 344 -9.79 10.51 -7.92
CA HIS A 344 -10.12 9.14 -7.50
C HIS A 344 -9.97 8.10 -8.62
N ASN A 345 -8.92 8.25 -9.44
CA ASN A 345 -8.49 7.24 -10.40
C ASN A 345 -6.97 7.32 -10.49
N ILE A 346 -6.28 6.22 -10.20
CA ILE A 346 -4.82 6.16 -10.06
C ILE A 346 -4.08 6.70 -11.30
N VAL A 347 -4.60 6.45 -12.51
CA VAL A 347 -4.00 6.94 -13.75
C VAL A 347 -4.18 8.45 -13.88
N LEU A 348 -5.40 8.95 -13.69
CA LEU A 348 -5.68 10.39 -13.74
C LEU A 348 -4.92 11.13 -12.63
N ASN A 349 -4.90 10.59 -11.41
CA ASN A 349 -4.14 11.11 -10.29
C ASN A 349 -2.65 11.27 -10.63
N ILE A 350 -2.01 10.21 -11.14
CA ILE A 350 -0.60 10.25 -11.52
C ILE A 350 -0.38 11.29 -12.62
N TRP A 351 -1.26 11.34 -13.63
CA TRP A 351 -1.12 12.28 -14.73
C TRP A 351 -1.26 13.74 -14.27
N VAL A 352 -2.26 14.03 -13.44
CA VAL A 352 -2.50 15.36 -12.87
C VAL A 352 -1.32 15.80 -12.01
N GLU A 353 -0.84 14.95 -11.10
CA GLU A 353 0.18 15.32 -10.10
C GLU A 353 1.61 15.32 -10.68
N LEU A 354 1.92 14.41 -11.62
CA LEU A 354 3.28 14.12 -12.07
C LEU A 354 3.48 14.24 -13.60
N GLY A 355 2.44 14.52 -14.36
CA GLY A 355 2.49 14.58 -15.82
C GLY A 355 2.75 13.22 -16.50
N LEU A 356 3.03 13.27 -17.80
CA LEU A 356 3.37 12.07 -18.59
C LEU A 356 4.64 11.40 -18.09
N LEU A 357 5.59 12.16 -17.55
CA LEU A 357 6.81 11.60 -16.97
C LEU A 357 6.49 10.68 -15.79
N GLY A 358 5.55 11.08 -14.93
CA GLY A 358 5.06 10.24 -13.84
C GLY A 358 4.37 8.97 -14.33
N LEU A 359 3.53 9.06 -15.37
CA LEU A 359 2.90 7.89 -15.99
C LEU A 359 3.94 6.90 -16.55
N VAL A 360 4.97 7.40 -17.22
CA VAL A 360 6.08 6.57 -17.72
C VAL A 360 6.83 5.92 -16.56
N ALA A 361 7.16 6.69 -15.51
CA ALA A 361 7.88 6.17 -14.35
C ALA A 361 7.10 5.06 -13.63
N VAL A 362 5.82 5.28 -13.34
CA VAL A 362 4.95 4.28 -12.70
C VAL A 362 4.68 3.09 -13.63
N GLY A 363 4.51 3.34 -14.94
CA GLY A 363 4.36 2.29 -15.93
C GLY A 363 5.58 1.37 -16.02
N LEU A 364 6.79 1.94 -16.00
CA LEU A 364 8.04 1.17 -15.94
C LEU A 364 8.18 0.39 -14.63
N LEU A 365 7.78 1.00 -13.51
CA LEU A 365 7.76 0.33 -12.21
C LEU A 365 6.81 -0.88 -12.24
N ALA A 366 5.56 -0.67 -12.65
CA ALA A 366 4.54 -1.72 -12.75
C ALA A 366 4.97 -2.82 -13.73
N PHE A 367 5.51 -2.45 -14.90
CA PHE A 367 6.06 -3.39 -15.87
C PHE A 367 7.18 -4.24 -15.25
N ARG A 368 8.11 -3.62 -14.52
CA ARG A 368 9.24 -4.35 -13.93
C ARG A 368 8.79 -5.30 -12.84
N LEU A 369 7.87 -4.88 -11.97
CA LEU A 369 7.29 -5.74 -10.93
C LEU A 369 6.51 -6.91 -11.56
N GLY A 370 5.72 -6.65 -12.59
CA GLY A 370 5.01 -7.67 -13.37
C GLY A 370 5.94 -8.64 -14.10
N TYR A 371 7.05 -8.14 -14.66
CA TYR A 371 8.06 -8.97 -15.32
C TYR A 371 8.76 -9.90 -14.33
N ILE A 372 9.13 -9.39 -13.14
CA ILE A 372 9.71 -10.21 -12.07
C ILE A 372 8.72 -11.32 -11.69
N ALA A 373 7.45 -10.97 -11.50
CA ALA A 373 6.37 -11.91 -11.26
C ALA A 373 6.17 -12.97 -12.36
N TYR A 374 6.34 -12.59 -13.63
CA TYR A 374 6.23 -13.51 -14.77
C TYR A 374 7.40 -14.49 -14.85
N MET A 375 8.66 -14.00 -14.77
CA MET A 375 9.86 -14.84 -14.83
C MET A 375 9.85 -15.97 -13.80
N TRP A 376 9.30 -15.63 -12.65
CA TRP A 376 9.04 -16.47 -11.50
C TRP A 376 8.01 -17.58 -11.71
N ALA A 377 7.05 -17.39 -12.63
CA ALA A 377 6.08 -18.42 -12.98
C ALA A 377 6.67 -19.48 -13.93
N GLY A 378 7.70 -19.13 -14.71
CA GLY A 378 8.28 -20.01 -15.74
C GLY A 378 9.25 -21.09 -15.25
N HIS A 379 9.73 -21.03 -13.99
CA HIS A 379 10.85 -21.86 -13.50
C HIS A 379 10.44 -22.94 -12.49
N ASP A 380 9.15 -23.31 -12.45
CA ASP A 380 8.55 -24.27 -11.50
C ASP A 380 9.16 -24.24 -10.09
N PRO A 381 9.27 -23.05 -9.46
CA PRO A 381 10.06 -22.88 -8.23
C PRO A 381 9.45 -23.66 -7.05
N PRO A 382 10.24 -23.88 -5.98
CA PRO A 382 9.74 -24.42 -4.72
C PRO A 382 8.45 -23.72 -4.28
N LEU A 383 7.52 -24.48 -3.71
CA LEU A 383 6.16 -24.00 -3.37
C LEU A 383 6.18 -22.68 -2.57
N GLN A 384 7.12 -22.55 -1.62
CA GLN A 384 7.26 -21.37 -0.78
C GLN A 384 7.57 -20.10 -1.60
N ILE A 385 8.50 -20.20 -2.55
CA ILE A 385 8.88 -19.11 -3.45
C ILE A 385 7.69 -18.76 -4.36
N ARG A 386 7.04 -19.77 -4.95
CA ARG A 386 5.83 -19.61 -5.77
C ARG A 386 4.71 -18.87 -5.04
N MET A 387 4.46 -19.22 -3.78
CA MET A 387 3.41 -18.60 -2.97
C MET A 387 3.70 -17.13 -2.69
N GLN A 388 4.96 -16.75 -2.45
CA GLN A 388 5.34 -15.35 -2.26
C GLN A 388 5.13 -14.54 -3.55
N HIS A 389 5.40 -15.15 -4.70
CA HIS A 389 5.18 -14.51 -5.98
C HIS A 389 3.70 -14.19 -6.19
N ILE A 390 2.83 -15.19 -5.99
CA ILE A 390 1.38 -15.00 -6.09
C ILE A 390 0.90 -13.95 -5.07
N MET A 391 1.46 -13.92 -3.86
CA MET A 391 1.14 -12.91 -2.85
C MET A 391 1.44 -11.49 -3.33
N PHE A 392 2.66 -11.20 -3.79
CA PHE A 392 2.99 -9.86 -4.28
C PHE A 392 2.20 -9.49 -5.54
N CYS A 393 1.98 -10.44 -6.46
CA CYS A 393 1.09 -10.20 -7.60
C CYS A 393 -0.31 -9.81 -7.16
N ALA A 394 -0.87 -10.53 -6.18
CA ALA A 394 -2.20 -10.26 -5.66
C ALA A 394 -2.28 -8.90 -4.99
N ILE A 395 -1.29 -8.53 -4.16
CA ILE A 395 -1.25 -7.22 -3.49
C ILE A 395 -1.20 -6.08 -4.51
N PHE A 396 -0.29 -6.13 -5.49
CA PHE A 396 -0.17 -5.04 -6.47
C PHE A 396 -1.35 -5.03 -7.45
N PHE A 397 -1.92 -6.19 -7.77
CA PHE A 397 -3.15 -6.28 -8.55
C PHE A 397 -4.32 -5.63 -7.81
N GLU A 398 -4.49 -5.91 -6.52
CA GLU A 398 -5.53 -5.33 -5.68
C GLU A 398 -5.37 -3.81 -5.57
N ILE A 399 -4.15 -3.32 -5.31
CA ILE A 399 -3.83 -1.89 -5.29
C ILE A 399 -4.22 -1.22 -6.62
N ILE A 400 -3.87 -1.81 -7.76
CA ILE A 400 -4.23 -1.26 -9.06
C ILE A 400 -5.75 -1.30 -9.27
N LEU A 401 -6.40 -2.41 -8.92
CA LEU A 401 -7.82 -2.64 -9.12
C LEU A 401 -8.68 -1.66 -8.32
N HIS A 402 -8.41 -1.50 -7.02
CA HIS A 402 -9.07 -0.49 -6.19
C HIS A 402 -8.67 0.92 -6.67
N GLY A 403 -7.41 1.11 -7.09
CA GLY A 403 -6.92 2.35 -7.66
C GLY A 403 -7.65 2.84 -8.90
N LEU A 404 -8.42 2.01 -9.61
CA LEU A 404 -9.24 2.47 -10.73
C LEU A 404 -10.36 3.42 -10.29
N VAL A 405 -10.75 3.39 -9.02
CA VAL A 405 -11.89 4.14 -8.46
C VAL A 405 -11.58 4.83 -7.11
N ASP A 406 -10.32 4.76 -6.65
CA ASP A 406 -9.84 5.50 -5.47
C ASP A 406 -8.30 5.71 -5.50
N VAL A 407 -7.72 6.20 -4.40
CA VAL A 407 -6.32 6.68 -4.30
C VAL A 407 -5.43 5.83 -3.36
N PRO A 408 -5.00 4.62 -3.78
CA PRO A 408 -4.28 3.67 -2.93
C PRO A 408 -2.80 4.04 -2.66
N TYR A 409 -2.31 5.16 -3.20
CA TYR A 409 -0.92 5.59 -3.06
C TYR A 409 -0.77 6.99 -2.43
N PHE A 410 -1.70 7.91 -2.70
CA PHE A 410 -1.56 9.34 -2.37
C PHE A 410 -1.92 9.65 -0.91
N LYS A 411 -1.30 8.91 0.01
CA LYS A 411 -1.46 9.01 1.47
C LYS A 411 -0.17 8.51 2.16
N ASN A 412 0.23 9.13 3.27
CA ASN A 412 1.55 8.90 3.89
C ASN A 412 1.83 7.43 4.21
N ASP A 413 0.87 6.78 4.87
CA ASP A 413 0.93 5.39 5.28
C ASP A 413 0.88 4.43 4.09
N LEU A 414 0.01 4.68 3.11
CA LEU A 414 -0.12 3.86 1.92
C LEU A 414 1.12 3.93 1.02
N ALA A 415 1.65 5.13 0.77
CA ALA A 415 2.91 5.32 0.04
C ALA A 415 4.04 4.56 0.73
N MET A 416 4.21 4.75 2.04
CA MET A 416 5.23 4.04 2.82
C MET A 416 5.05 2.51 2.73
N MET A 417 3.82 2.00 2.88
CA MET A 417 3.51 0.58 2.77
C MET A 417 3.88 0.02 1.38
N VAL A 418 3.53 0.71 0.30
CA VAL A 418 3.88 0.30 -1.06
C VAL A 418 5.40 0.13 -1.23
N TRP A 419 6.20 1.11 -0.79
CA TRP A 419 7.65 1.05 -0.92
C TRP A 419 8.30 0.00 0.00
N VAL A 420 7.77 -0.21 1.20
CA VAL A 420 8.14 -1.33 2.08
C VAL A 420 7.90 -2.66 1.37
N LEU A 421 6.74 -2.85 0.74
CA LEU A 421 6.38 -4.09 0.05
C LEU A 421 7.22 -4.32 -1.22
N ILE A 422 7.50 -3.26 -1.99
CA ILE A 422 8.44 -3.32 -3.12
C ILE A 422 9.83 -3.73 -2.64
N ALA A 423 10.31 -3.20 -1.51
CA ALA A 423 11.60 -3.59 -0.94
C ALA A 423 11.64 -5.08 -0.57
N CYS A 424 10.60 -5.58 0.11
CA CYS A 424 10.47 -6.99 0.45
C CYS A 424 10.49 -7.87 -0.82
N MET A 425 9.69 -7.55 -1.83
CA MET A 425 9.64 -8.28 -3.10
C MET A 425 11.03 -8.36 -3.77
N MET A 426 11.73 -7.23 -3.84
CA MET A 426 13.04 -7.15 -4.51
C MET A 426 14.15 -7.92 -3.79
N VAL A 427 14.12 -7.97 -2.46
CA VAL A 427 15.11 -8.72 -1.67
C VAL A 427 14.81 -10.22 -1.70
N MET A 428 13.54 -10.61 -1.59
CA MET A 428 13.11 -12.01 -1.66
C MET A 428 13.42 -12.64 -3.04
N ASN A 429 13.35 -11.85 -4.12
CA ASN A 429 13.81 -12.27 -5.45
C ASN A 429 15.26 -12.72 -5.52
N ARG A 430 16.12 -12.08 -4.73
CA ARG A 430 17.54 -12.42 -4.75
C ARG A 430 17.81 -13.71 -4.01
N GLY A 431 17.12 -13.91 -2.88
CA GLY A 431 17.21 -15.13 -2.09
C GLY A 431 16.87 -16.35 -2.95
N SER A 432 15.77 -16.27 -3.72
CA SER A 432 15.32 -17.38 -4.58
C SER A 432 16.31 -17.71 -5.70
N ILE A 433 16.87 -16.70 -6.39
CA ILE A 433 17.88 -16.90 -7.45
C ILE A 433 19.16 -17.53 -6.89
N TYR A 434 19.60 -17.12 -5.69
CA TYR A 434 20.82 -17.67 -5.06
C TYR A 434 20.64 -19.13 -4.63
N GLU A 435 19.50 -19.47 -4.05
CA GLU A 435 19.17 -20.84 -3.67
C GLU A 435 19.09 -21.78 -4.89
N GLN A 436 18.49 -21.32 -5.99
CA GLN A 436 18.42 -22.09 -7.23
C GLN A 436 19.80 -22.40 -7.85
N LYS A 437 20.75 -21.46 -7.76
CA LYS A 437 22.11 -21.65 -8.30
C LYS A 437 22.99 -22.59 -7.48
N ASN A 438 22.67 -22.81 -6.21
CA ASN A 438 23.45 -23.68 -5.32
C ASN A 438 22.85 -25.09 -5.17
N GLN A 439 21.68 -25.35 -5.77
CA GLN A 439 21.02 -26.66 -5.78
C GLN A 439 21.13 -27.40 -7.12
N GLY A 440 21.70 -26.76 -8.15
CA GLY A 440 22.09 -27.38 -9.42
C GLY A 440 23.59 -27.39 -9.55
#